data_AF-T0RNJ7-F1
#
_entry.id   AF-T0RNJ7-F1
#
_cell.length_a   1.000
_cell.length_b   1.000
_cell.length_c   1.000
_cell.angle_alpha   90.00
_cell.angle_beta   90.00
_cell.angle_gamma   90.00
#
_symmetry.space_group_name_H-M   'P 1'
#
loop_
_entity.id
_entity.type
_entity.pdbx_description
1 polymer ?
#
loop_
_entity_poly.entity_id
_entity_poly.type
_entity_poly.pdbx_seq_one_letter_code
_entity_poly.pdbx_strand_id
1 'polypeptide(L)'
;MKYYLITVLTTLAFASSSHSTEFNTAYWAQGVGYDCGSFEDLPVPAPEIYTQKEVKFKKLSADKPLNNFMLELSYKGAHEVTCEQTNLYVRNRATQKLELAHTEVNLPELCEATKTWLDEELKNPGYDATPRGHRYLAINIIDGEENEYCEGPVVRALFERKQ
;
A
#
# COMPACT_ATOMS: atom_id res chain seq x y z
N MET A 1 11.32 63.28 -21.54
CA MET A 1 10.50 63.13 -20.32
C MET A 1 10.50 61.67 -19.92
N LYS A 2 10.84 61.41 -18.66
CA LYS A 2 10.78 60.09 -18.00
C LYS A 2 9.32 59.66 -17.87
N TYR A 3 9.00 58.39 -18.16
CA TYR A 3 8.05 57.60 -17.38
C TYR A 3 8.50 56.14 -17.38
N TYR A 4 8.92 55.68 -16.22
CA TYR A 4 9.14 54.28 -15.89
C TYR A 4 7.78 53.62 -15.70
N LEU A 5 7.54 52.47 -16.32
CA LEU A 5 6.48 51.56 -15.89
C LEU A 5 7.14 50.21 -15.58
N ILE A 6 7.42 50.01 -14.30
CA ILE A 6 7.87 48.73 -13.75
C ILE A 6 6.60 47.91 -13.48
N THR A 7 6.28 46.98 -14.36
CA THR A 7 5.25 45.96 -14.11
C THR A 7 5.82 44.94 -13.14
N VAL A 8 5.49 45.10 -11.86
CA VAL A 8 5.70 44.09 -10.82
C VAL A 8 4.70 42.97 -11.10
N LEU A 9 5.16 41.94 -11.82
CA LEU A 9 4.42 40.70 -11.99
C LEU A 9 4.49 39.95 -10.65
N THR A 10 3.48 40.15 -9.81
CA THR A 10 3.33 39.42 -8.55
C THR A 10 3.03 37.97 -8.87
N THR A 11 4.06 37.13 -8.85
CA THR A 11 3.88 35.66 -8.81
C THR A 11 3.22 35.31 -7.49
N LEU A 12 1.92 35.06 -7.54
CA LEU A 12 1.22 34.27 -6.54
C LEU A 12 1.83 32.87 -6.58
N ALA A 13 2.91 32.68 -5.81
CA ALA A 13 3.39 31.38 -5.46
C ALA A 13 2.30 30.72 -4.61
N PHE A 14 1.45 29.92 -5.26
CA PHE A 14 0.68 28.91 -4.57
C PHE A 14 1.71 27.96 -3.96
N ALA A 15 2.02 28.19 -2.69
CA ALA A 15 2.59 27.18 -1.83
C ALA A 15 1.53 26.08 -1.69
N SER A 16 1.49 25.17 -2.65
CA SER A 16 0.94 23.84 -2.44
C SER A 16 1.76 23.22 -1.34
N SER A 17 1.23 23.27 -0.12
CA SER A 17 1.72 22.53 1.03
C SER A 17 1.59 21.04 0.71
N SER A 18 2.55 20.50 -0.05
CA SER A 18 2.75 19.07 -0.11
C SER A 18 3.18 18.67 1.30
N HIS A 19 2.31 17.94 1.98
CA HIS A 19 2.70 17.15 3.13
C HIS A 19 3.67 16.09 2.60
N SER A 20 4.93 16.45 2.37
CA SER A 20 5.96 15.53 1.88
C SER A 20 6.36 14.66 3.06
N THR A 21 5.56 13.65 3.36
CA THR A 21 5.98 12.57 4.23
C THR A 21 7.17 11.90 3.53
N GLU A 22 8.39 12.20 3.97
CA GLU A 22 9.57 11.57 3.41
C GLU A 22 9.58 10.09 3.82
N PHE A 23 9.14 9.23 2.90
CA PHE A 23 9.26 7.79 3.05
C PHE A 23 10.73 7.41 2.92
N ASN A 24 11.34 7.04 4.04
CA ASN A 24 12.78 6.83 4.16
C ASN A 24 13.19 5.36 4.20
N THR A 25 12.22 4.46 4.38
CA THR A 25 12.42 3.02 4.31
C THR A 25 11.50 2.45 3.25
N ALA A 26 12.01 1.56 2.41
CA ALA A 26 11.21 0.83 1.44
C ALA A 26 11.41 -0.67 1.62
N TYR A 27 10.39 -1.40 1.23
CA TYR A 27 10.27 -2.85 1.28
C TYR A 27 9.63 -3.30 -0.03
N TRP A 28 10.09 -4.40 -0.59
CA TRP A 28 9.65 -4.92 -1.88
C TRP A 28 8.86 -6.19 -1.65
N ALA A 29 7.75 -6.33 -2.37
CA ALA A 29 6.90 -7.51 -2.23
C ALA A 29 7.68 -8.77 -2.65
N GLN A 30 7.61 -9.79 -1.80
CA GLN A 30 8.12 -11.13 -2.08
C GLN A 30 7.00 -12.05 -2.59
N GLY A 31 5.78 -11.85 -2.09
CA GLY A 31 4.62 -12.62 -2.51
C GLY A 31 3.39 -12.34 -1.65
N VAL A 32 2.29 -12.96 -2.04
CA VAL A 32 1.04 -13.04 -1.29
C VAL A 32 0.70 -14.52 -1.10
N GLY A 33 0.28 -14.90 0.10
CA GLY A 33 -0.12 -16.27 0.38
C GLY A 33 -0.85 -16.40 1.71
N TYR A 34 -1.39 -17.58 1.98
CA TYR A 34 -1.93 -17.91 3.29
C TYR A 34 -0.82 -17.96 4.33
N ASP A 35 -1.14 -17.49 5.54
CA ASP A 35 -0.26 -17.56 6.70
C ASP A 35 -0.39 -18.92 7.40
N CYS A 36 0.61 -19.78 7.17
CA CYS A 36 0.76 -21.06 7.84
C CYS A 36 1.62 -20.96 9.13
N GLY A 37 1.88 -19.75 9.65
CA GLY A 37 2.61 -19.52 10.90
C GLY A 37 4.13 -19.35 10.76
N SER A 38 4.68 -19.48 9.55
CA SER A 38 6.09 -19.15 9.25
C SER A 38 6.18 -17.87 8.43
N PHE A 39 6.53 -16.78 9.12
CA PHE A 39 6.61 -15.44 8.55
C PHE A 39 7.65 -15.31 7.39
N GLU A 40 8.66 -16.17 7.33
CA GLU A 40 9.80 -16.06 6.41
C GLU A 40 9.67 -16.87 5.11
N ASP A 41 8.71 -17.82 5.05
CA ASP A 41 8.53 -18.71 3.92
C ASP A 41 7.07 -18.64 3.43
N LEU A 42 6.85 -17.95 2.29
CA LEU A 42 5.57 -18.01 1.55
C LEU A 42 5.68 -18.95 0.33
N PRO A 43 5.48 -20.28 0.49
CA PRO A 43 5.25 -21.18 -0.64
C PRO A 43 3.76 -21.48 -0.86
N VAL A 44 2.85 -20.92 -0.05
CA VAL A 44 1.41 -21.23 -0.12
C VAL A 44 0.71 -20.28 -1.11
N PRO A 45 -0.08 -20.80 -2.07
CA PRO A 45 -0.73 -19.98 -3.09
C PRO A 45 -1.68 -18.93 -2.49
N ALA A 46 -1.84 -17.81 -3.17
CA ALA A 46 -2.83 -16.80 -2.83
C ALA A 46 -4.27 -17.29 -3.12
N PRO A 47 -5.30 -16.76 -2.44
CA PRO A 47 -6.69 -17.04 -2.77
C PRO A 47 -7.02 -16.77 -4.24
N GLU A 48 -7.98 -17.53 -4.78
CA GLU A 48 -8.30 -17.50 -6.22
C GLU A 48 -8.69 -16.10 -6.70
N ILE A 49 -9.42 -15.33 -5.88
CA ILE A 49 -9.85 -13.97 -6.18
C ILE A 49 -8.68 -13.01 -6.50
N TYR A 50 -7.54 -13.15 -5.82
CA TYR A 50 -6.33 -12.35 -6.10
C TYR A 50 -5.70 -12.74 -7.43
N THR A 51 -5.70 -14.04 -7.73
CA THR A 51 -5.14 -14.58 -8.96
C THR A 51 -6.00 -14.17 -10.16
N GLN A 52 -7.32 -14.24 -10.04
CA GLN A 52 -8.27 -13.83 -11.07
C GLN A 52 -8.22 -12.31 -11.35
N LYS A 53 -8.06 -11.49 -10.30
CA LYS A 53 -7.95 -10.02 -10.44
C LYS A 53 -6.53 -9.54 -10.79
N GLU A 54 -5.58 -10.47 -10.89
CA GLU A 54 -4.16 -10.23 -11.14
C GLU A 54 -3.54 -9.17 -10.21
N VAL A 55 -3.91 -9.19 -8.94
CA VAL A 55 -3.40 -8.24 -7.97
C VAL A 55 -1.92 -8.53 -7.68
N LYS A 56 -1.08 -7.51 -7.81
CA LYS A 56 0.37 -7.58 -7.59
C LYS A 56 0.78 -6.45 -6.66
N PHE A 57 1.14 -6.80 -5.43
CA PHE A 57 1.80 -5.88 -4.53
C PHE A 57 3.23 -5.64 -5.02
N LYS A 58 3.70 -4.39 -4.96
CA LYS A 58 5.00 -4.00 -5.51
C LYS A 58 5.95 -3.56 -4.41
N LYS A 59 5.51 -2.56 -3.66
CA LYS A 59 6.38 -1.84 -2.74
C LYS A 59 5.58 -1.31 -1.56
N LEU A 60 6.16 -1.44 -0.39
CA LEU A 60 5.70 -0.80 0.82
C LEU A 60 6.79 0.17 1.25
N SER A 61 6.45 1.44 1.45
CA SER A 61 7.35 2.44 1.98
C SER A 61 6.86 2.89 3.34
N ALA A 62 7.77 3.26 4.23
CA ALA A 62 7.45 3.72 5.57
C ALA A 62 8.32 4.91 5.97
N ASP A 63 7.76 5.80 6.77
CA ASP A 63 8.54 6.84 7.41
C ASP A 63 9.46 6.25 8.51
N LYS A 64 10.48 7.01 8.91
CA LYS A 64 11.45 6.57 9.93
C LYS A 64 10.81 6.07 11.24
N PRO A 65 9.79 6.73 11.80
CA PRO A 65 9.13 6.25 13.03
C PRO A 65 8.14 5.11 12.81
N LEU A 66 7.91 4.68 11.55
CA LEU A 66 6.90 3.68 11.18
C LEU A 66 5.50 4.07 11.67
N ASN A 67 5.15 5.33 11.47
CA ASN A 67 3.82 5.88 11.72
C ASN A 67 3.01 5.98 10.42
N ASN A 68 3.67 6.23 9.29
CA ASN A 68 3.03 6.39 8.00
C ASN A 68 3.58 5.35 7.03
N PHE A 69 2.68 4.73 6.28
CA PHE A 69 3.02 3.72 5.29
C PHE A 69 2.41 4.09 3.94
N MET A 70 3.10 3.74 2.86
CA MET A 70 2.64 3.87 1.49
C MET A 70 2.77 2.53 0.80
N LEU A 71 1.64 1.95 0.38
CA LEU A 71 1.59 0.70 -0.32
C LEU A 71 1.29 0.92 -1.79
N GLU A 72 2.15 0.39 -2.65
CA GLU A 72 2.04 0.43 -4.11
C GLU A 72 1.66 -0.97 -4.62
N LEU A 73 0.59 -1.06 -5.40
CA LEU A 73 0.11 -2.29 -6.01
C LEU A 73 -0.45 -2.05 -7.41
N SER A 74 -0.60 -3.11 -8.20
CA SER A 74 -1.27 -3.07 -9.50
C SER A 74 -2.27 -4.21 -9.67
N TYR A 75 -3.27 -4.04 -10.53
CA TYR A 75 -4.28 -5.05 -10.85
C TYR A 75 -4.88 -4.83 -12.23
N LYS A 76 -5.72 -5.76 -12.68
CA LYS A 76 -6.51 -5.61 -13.90
C LYS A 76 -7.85 -4.93 -13.63
N GLY A 77 -8.08 -3.82 -14.35
CA GLY A 77 -9.35 -3.09 -14.39
C GLY A 77 -10.24 -3.53 -15.55
N ALA A 78 -11.23 -2.70 -15.86
CA ALA A 78 -12.09 -2.90 -17.04
C ALA A 78 -11.27 -2.88 -18.33
N HIS A 79 -11.69 -3.67 -19.33
CA HIS A 79 -11.00 -3.77 -20.62
C HIS A 79 -9.52 -4.18 -20.51
N GLU A 80 -9.18 -4.96 -19.48
CA GLU A 80 -7.84 -5.49 -19.23
C GLU A 80 -6.74 -4.42 -19.02
N VAL A 81 -7.14 -3.16 -18.76
CA VAL A 81 -6.18 -2.10 -18.46
C VAL A 81 -5.48 -2.39 -17.14
N THR A 82 -4.18 -2.09 -17.09
CA THR A 82 -3.41 -2.22 -15.85
C THR A 82 -3.62 -0.97 -15.00
N CYS A 83 -4.21 -1.16 -13.84
CA CYS A 83 -4.39 -0.15 -12.81
C CYS A 83 -3.22 -0.17 -11.83
N GLU A 84 -2.77 0.99 -11.42
CA GLU A 84 -1.72 1.28 -10.46
C GLU A 84 -2.37 2.05 -9.32
N GLN A 85 -2.28 1.50 -8.11
CA GLN A 85 -2.92 2.04 -6.93
C GLN A 85 -1.90 2.26 -5.82
N THR A 86 -2.00 3.42 -5.18
CA THR A 86 -1.19 3.84 -4.04
C THR A 86 -2.10 4.07 -2.84
N ASN A 87 -1.90 3.30 -1.77
CA ASN A 87 -2.63 3.46 -0.51
C ASN A 87 -1.70 4.09 0.52
N LEU A 88 -2.16 5.17 1.16
CA LEU A 88 -1.50 5.81 2.29
C LEU A 88 -2.19 5.40 3.59
N TYR A 89 -1.39 4.92 4.54
CA TYR A 89 -1.86 4.47 5.84
C TYR A 89 -1.23 5.23 6.99
N VAL A 90 -2.01 5.36 8.05
CA VAL A 90 -1.55 5.82 9.36
C VAL A 90 -1.63 4.66 10.35
N ARG A 91 -0.55 4.42 11.08
CA ARG A 91 -0.49 3.35 12.08
C ARG A 91 -1.29 3.71 13.32
N ASN A 92 -2.22 2.84 13.69
CA ASN A 92 -2.81 2.82 15.01
C ASN A 92 -2.00 1.93 15.95
N ARG A 93 -1.31 2.56 16.91
CA ARG A 93 -0.45 1.86 17.87
C ARG A 93 -1.22 1.04 18.90
N ALA A 94 -2.46 1.42 19.22
CA ALA A 94 -3.26 0.73 20.22
C ALA A 94 -3.78 -0.61 19.70
N THR A 95 -4.09 -0.68 18.40
CA THR A 95 -4.67 -1.87 17.76
C THR A 95 -3.67 -2.66 16.92
N GLN A 96 -2.46 -2.13 16.70
CA GLN A 96 -1.47 -2.67 15.76
C GLN A 96 -2.03 -2.82 14.33
N LYS A 97 -2.91 -1.90 13.92
CA LYS A 97 -3.48 -1.85 12.58
C LYS A 97 -2.98 -0.63 11.81
N LEU A 98 -3.06 -0.72 10.49
CA LEU A 98 -2.83 0.41 9.57
C LEU A 98 -4.19 0.93 9.12
N GLU A 99 -4.49 2.20 9.37
CA GLU A 99 -5.76 2.83 8.98
C GLU A 99 -5.59 3.50 7.62
N LEU A 100 -6.41 3.11 6.64
CA LEU A 100 -6.39 3.68 5.30
C LEU A 100 -6.81 5.16 5.35
N ALA A 101 -5.86 6.05 5.06
CA ALA A 101 -6.08 7.50 5.07
C ALA A 101 -6.42 8.03 3.67
N HIS A 102 -5.82 7.45 2.63
CA HIS A 102 -6.01 7.89 1.25
C HIS A 102 -5.68 6.78 0.26
N THR A 103 -6.42 6.74 -0.85
CA THR A 103 -6.14 5.88 -2.01
C THR A 103 -6.07 6.75 -3.25
N GLU A 104 -4.98 6.62 -4.00
CA GLU A 104 -4.80 7.17 -5.34
C GLU A 104 -4.77 6.01 -6.34
N VAL A 105 -5.42 6.17 -7.50
CA VAL A 105 -5.37 5.20 -8.59
C VAL A 105 -5.17 5.92 -9.91
N ASN A 106 -4.39 5.34 -10.82
CA ASN A 106 -4.39 5.80 -12.20
C ASN A 106 -5.71 5.39 -12.90
N LEU A 107 -6.22 6.20 -13.82
CA LEU A 107 -7.43 5.86 -14.60
C LEU A 107 -8.67 5.46 -13.75
N PRO A 108 -9.14 6.29 -12.80
CA PRO A 108 -10.16 5.91 -11.83
C PRO A 108 -11.42 5.25 -12.43
N GLU A 109 -11.91 5.78 -13.54
CA GLU A 109 -13.12 5.28 -14.23
C GLU A 109 -13.00 3.81 -14.67
N LEU A 110 -11.80 3.35 -15.03
CA LEU A 110 -11.56 1.98 -15.49
C LEU A 110 -11.18 1.03 -14.35
N CYS A 111 -10.84 1.57 -13.18
CA CYS A 111 -10.27 0.84 -12.06
C CYS A 111 -11.23 0.72 -10.86
N GLU A 112 -12.34 1.48 -10.85
CA GLU A 112 -13.21 1.67 -9.69
C GLU A 112 -13.68 0.35 -9.05
N ALA A 113 -14.16 -0.63 -9.82
CA ALA A 113 -14.72 -1.86 -9.25
C ALA A 113 -13.69 -2.67 -8.43
N THR A 114 -12.47 -2.84 -8.95
CA THR A 114 -11.40 -3.55 -8.22
C THR A 114 -10.80 -2.66 -7.13
N LYS A 115 -10.73 -1.35 -7.34
CA LYS A 115 -10.34 -0.38 -6.31
C LYS A 115 -11.24 -0.44 -5.09
N THR A 116 -12.57 -0.39 -5.27
CA THR A 116 -13.53 -0.44 -4.16
C THR A 116 -13.35 -1.71 -3.33
N TRP A 117 -13.24 -2.86 -4.00
CA TRP A 117 -12.96 -4.12 -3.32
C TRP A 117 -11.63 -4.08 -2.56
N LEU A 118 -10.54 -3.62 -3.18
CA LEU A 118 -9.25 -3.50 -2.50
C LEU A 118 -9.28 -2.53 -1.32
N ASP A 119 -9.98 -1.41 -1.42
CA ASP A 119 -10.13 -0.43 -0.34
C ASP A 119 -10.92 -1.00 0.85
N GLU A 120 -11.86 -1.91 0.61
CA GLU A 120 -12.60 -2.62 1.66
C GLU A 120 -11.73 -3.65 2.38
N GLU A 121 -11.06 -4.54 1.62
CA GLU A 121 -10.16 -5.56 2.19
C GLU A 121 -8.98 -4.92 2.92
N LEU A 122 -8.39 -3.87 2.33
CA LEU A 122 -7.24 -3.15 2.87
C LEU A 122 -7.63 -1.96 3.75
N LYS A 123 -8.87 -1.87 4.25
CA LYS A 123 -9.29 -0.69 5.01
C LYS A 123 -8.52 -0.51 6.33
N ASN A 124 -8.32 -1.61 7.06
CA ASN A 124 -7.69 -1.61 8.38
C ASN A 124 -6.81 -2.86 8.60
N PRO A 125 -5.83 -3.13 7.71
CA PRO A 125 -5.07 -4.37 7.80
C PRO A 125 -4.24 -4.40 9.09
N GLY A 126 -4.18 -5.58 9.68
CA GLY A 126 -3.13 -5.91 10.65
C GLY A 126 -1.77 -5.88 9.96
N TYR A 127 -0.71 -5.67 10.73
CA TYR A 127 0.64 -5.81 10.18
C TYR A 127 1.57 -6.45 11.21
N ASP A 128 2.51 -7.25 10.72
CA ASP A 128 3.55 -7.88 11.51
C ASP A 128 4.93 -7.48 10.99
N ALA A 129 5.90 -7.39 11.89
CA ALA A 129 7.28 -7.05 11.53
C ALA A 129 8.28 -7.86 12.36
N THR A 130 9.39 -8.26 11.74
CA THR A 130 10.43 -9.03 12.43
C THR A 130 11.09 -8.24 13.57
N PRO A 131 11.48 -8.88 14.69
CA PRO A 131 12.21 -8.23 15.76
C PRO A 131 13.57 -7.69 15.29
N ARG A 132 13.86 -6.41 15.62
CA ARG A 132 15.07 -5.62 15.28
C ARG A 132 15.28 -5.38 13.78
N GLY A 133 15.38 -4.10 13.41
CA GLY A 133 15.78 -3.65 12.06
C GLY A 133 14.67 -3.70 11.00
N HIS A 134 13.50 -4.27 11.31
CA HIS A 134 12.37 -4.46 10.39
C HIS A 134 12.88 -4.92 9.03
N ARG A 135 13.51 -6.10 8.98
CA ARG A 135 13.97 -6.64 7.70
C ARG A 135 12.78 -7.02 6.82
N TYR A 136 11.69 -7.40 7.45
CA TYR A 136 10.47 -7.77 6.76
C TYR A 136 9.24 -7.17 7.45
N LEU A 137 8.22 -6.92 6.64
CA LEU A 137 6.92 -6.45 7.06
C LEU A 137 5.86 -7.25 6.32
N ALA A 138 4.86 -7.79 7.03
CA ALA A 138 3.71 -8.45 6.44
C ALA A 138 2.46 -7.61 6.68
N ILE A 139 1.64 -7.42 5.65
CA ILE A 139 0.33 -6.78 5.75
C ILE A 139 -0.74 -7.87 5.62
N ASN A 140 -1.64 -7.95 6.59
CA ASN A 140 -2.77 -8.88 6.59
C ASN A 140 -3.83 -8.34 5.63
N ILE A 141 -4.06 -9.04 4.54
CA ILE A 141 -4.91 -8.60 3.44
C ILE A 141 -6.35 -9.08 3.62
N ILE A 142 -6.52 -10.32 4.08
CA ILE A 142 -7.80 -10.93 4.44
C ILE A 142 -7.65 -11.55 5.83
N ASP A 143 -8.69 -11.37 6.64
CA ASP A 143 -8.82 -11.98 7.96
C ASP A 143 -10.14 -12.75 8.00
N GLY A 144 -10.09 -14.08 8.14
CA GLY A 144 -11.28 -14.92 8.31
C GLY A 144 -11.68 -15.78 7.10
N GLU A 145 -10.83 -15.91 6.08
CA GLU A 145 -11.05 -16.86 4.98
C GLU A 145 -10.47 -18.25 5.32
N GLU A 146 -11.34 -19.18 5.68
CA GLU A 146 -10.97 -20.59 5.88
C GLU A 146 -10.39 -21.19 4.60
N ASN A 147 -9.33 -21.99 4.71
CA ASN A 147 -8.67 -22.62 3.58
C ASN A 147 -8.15 -24.01 3.96
N GLU A 148 -7.82 -24.82 2.96
CA GLU A 148 -7.32 -26.19 3.15
C GLU A 148 -5.80 -26.27 3.38
N TYR A 149 -5.09 -25.16 3.23
CA TYR A 149 -3.62 -25.12 3.23
C TYR A 149 -3.04 -24.86 4.63
N CYS A 150 -3.69 -24.01 5.41
CA CYS A 150 -3.23 -23.54 6.70
C CYS A 150 -4.35 -23.65 7.75
N GLU A 151 -3.99 -23.90 9.01
CA GLU A 151 -4.93 -23.88 10.14
C GLU A 151 -5.45 -22.46 10.47
N GLY A 152 -4.84 -21.41 9.88
CA GLY A 152 -5.19 -20.01 10.07
C GLY A 152 -5.89 -19.39 8.85
N PRO A 153 -6.84 -18.47 9.05
CA PRO A 153 -7.64 -17.89 7.97
C PRO A 153 -7.10 -16.55 7.46
N VAL A 154 -5.79 -16.30 7.62
CA VAL A 154 -5.17 -14.99 7.33
C VAL A 154 -4.35 -15.08 6.05
N VAL A 155 -4.59 -14.15 5.13
CA VAL A 155 -3.80 -13.98 3.90
C VAL A 155 -2.88 -12.78 4.07
N ARG A 156 -1.61 -12.91 3.69
CA ARG A 156 -0.60 -11.86 3.91
C ARG A 156 0.16 -11.53 2.65
N ALA A 157 0.50 -10.25 2.50
CA ALA A 157 1.54 -9.80 1.58
C ALA A 157 2.84 -9.63 2.37
N LEU A 158 3.90 -10.36 2.00
CA LEU A 158 5.22 -10.24 2.61
C LEU A 158 6.08 -9.24 1.84
N PHE A 159 6.71 -8.32 2.56
CA PHE A 159 7.64 -7.34 2.01
C PHE A 159 9.00 -7.47 2.69
N GLU A 160 10.08 -7.50 1.91
CA GLU A 160 11.45 -7.51 2.41
C GLU A 160 12.14 -6.16 2.12
N ARG A 161 12.86 -5.65 3.12
CA ARG A 161 13.76 -4.52 2.99
C ARG A 161 15.05 -4.99 2.31
N LYS A 162 15.33 -4.47 1.11
CA LYS A 162 16.65 -4.63 0.49
C LYS A 162 17.67 -3.77 1.25
N GLN A 163 18.77 -4.40 1.68
CA GLN A 163 19.91 -3.73 2.31
C GLN A 163 20.73 -2.95 1.28
#